data_AF-A0A5C7PN14-F1
#
_entry.id   AF-A0A5C7PN14-F1
#
_cell.length_a   1.000
_cell.length_b   1.000
_cell.length_c   1.000
_cell.angle_alpha   90.00
_cell.angle_beta   90.00
_cell.angle_gamma   90.00
#
_symmetry.space_group_name_H-M   'P 1'
#
loop_
_entity.id
_entity.type
_entity.pdbx_description
1 polymer ?
#
loop_
_entity_poly.entity_id
_entity_poly.type
_entity_poly.pdbx_seq_one_letter_code
_entity_poly.pdbx_strand_id
1 'polypeptide(L)'
;MTSEKTEVTIPALDPREALSANEFLVMANDFEIDSPEVRAIADEDLARLKKQRSRLEDKRKELKSPIIEAGRRVDEMFRPMIDLLDRAGAILGGKIITFDRELAAIRAKQVREAQAAAEAQRKQLAEQAERLEAAGAVEAAASVKEAASLVSAPVIPLEVQASERSTTKRVTWSAEVTDVMALVRAVAAGQVPLEALSPNMTYLNGRARLEKEALKIDGVKSVGTESLTSKRAVA
;
A
#
# COMPACT_ATOMS: atom_id res chain seq x y z
N MET A 1 -28.27 27.59 -15.00
CA MET A 1 -27.38 28.00 -13.90
C MET A 1 -25.96 27.93 -14.41
N THR A 2 -25.46 29.04 -14.94
CA THR A 2 -24.08 29.19 -15.40
C THR A 2 -23.16 29.12 -14.19
N SER A 3 -22.32 28.08 -14.14
CA SER A 3 -21.30 27.92 -13.12
C SER A 3 -20.29 29.05 -13.28
N GLU A 4 -20.38 30.08 -12.43
CA GLU A 4 -19.30 31.05 -12.24
C GLU A 4 -18.08 30.26 -11.74
N LYS A 5 -17.12 30.03 -12.65
CA LYS A 5 -15.79 29.60 -12.22
C LYS A 5 -15.22 30.77 -11.43
N THR A 6 -15.10 30.63 -10.12
CA THR A 6 -14.31 31.54 -9.31
C THR A 6 -12.86 31.43 -9.79
N GLU A 7 -12.44 32.35 -10.66
CA GLU A 7 -11.05 32.42 -11.08
C GLU A 7 -10.20 32.79 -9.88
N VAL A 8 -9.37 31.85 -9.44
CA VAL A 8 -8.32 32.12 -8.46
C VAL A 8 -7.25 32.91 -9.19
N THR A 9 -7.32 34.24 -9.12
CA THR A 9 -6.29 35.12 -9.70
C THR A 9 -5.00 34.96 -8.89
N ILE A 10 -4.02 34.27 -9.47
CA ILE A 10 -2.65 34.23 -8.94
C ILE A 10 -1.94 35.47 -9.50
N PRO A 11 -1.54 36.45 -8.66
CA PRO A 11 -0.81 37.60 -9.14
C PRO A 11 0.52 37.14 -9.74
N ALA A 12 0.94 37.76 -10.85
CA ALA A 12 2.26 37.53 -11.41
C ALA A 12 3.32 37.92 -10.37
N LEU A 13 4.38 37.10 -10.25
CA LEU A 13 5.54 37.46 -9.43
C LEU A 13 6.08 38.78 -9.95
N ASP A 14 6.32 39.74 -9.06
CA ASP A 14 6.93 41.02 -9.44
C ASP A 14 8.28 40.72 -10.13
N PRO A 15 8.47 41.13 -11.40
CA PRO A 15 9.71 40.90 -12.13
C PRO A 15 10.95 41.40 -11.39
N ARG A 16 10.81 42.40 -10.51
CA ARG A 16 11.89 42.91 -9.66
C ARG A 16 12.34 41.91 -8.60
N GLU A 17 11.44 41.07 -8.09
CA GLU A 17 11.79 40.07 -7.08
C GLU A 17 12.57 38.89 -7.71
N ALA A 18 12.22 38.51 -8.94
CA ALA A 18 12.97 37.52 -9.71
C ALA A 18 14.36 38.03 -10.11
N LEU A 19 14.44 39.29 -10.56
CA LEU A 19 15.71 39.93 -10.90
C LEU A 19 16.63 40.03 -9.67
N SER A 20 16.09 40.44 -8.52
CA SER A 20 16.85 40.53 -7.27
C SER A 20 17.39 39.18 -6.80
N ALA A 21 16.64 38.08 -6.93
CA ALA A 21 17.15 36.75 -6.60
C ALA A 21 18.35 36.34 -7.49
N ASN A 22 18.30 36.70 -8.78
CA ASN A 22 19.40 36.44 -9.71
C ASN A 22 20.62 37.33 -9.40
N GLU A 23 20.41 38.60 -9.01
CA GLU A 23 21.48 39.50 -8.58
C GLU A 23 22.23 38.95 -7.35
N PHE A 24 21.52 38.39 -6.36
CA PHE A 24 22.15 37.73 -5.22
C PHE A 24 22.97 36.50 -5.63
N LEU A 25 22.53 35.74 -6.64
CA LEU A 25 23.27 34.58 -7.13
C LEU A 25 24.54 34.99 -7.86
N VAL A 26 24.47 35.99 -8.74
CA VAL A 26 25.63 36.52 -9.45
C VAL A 26 26.63 37.09 -8.45
N MET A 27 26.18 37.92 -7.52
CA MET A 27 27.00 38.46 -6.43
C MET A 27 27.72 37.34 -5.66
N ALA A 28 27.01 36.27 -5.28
CA ALA A 28 27.58 35.18 -4.50
C ALA A 28 28.61 34.33 -5.28
N ASN A 29 28.42 34.18 -6.60
CA ASN A 29 29.35 33.44 -7.45
C ASN A 29 30.69 34.16 -7.61
N ASP A 30 30.67 35.49 -7.67
CA ASP A 30 31.87 36.32 -7.86
C ASP A 30 32.52 36.71 -6.51
N PHE A 31 31.97 36.27 -5.38
CA PHE A 31 32.42 36.68 -4.04
C PHE A 31 33.61 35.82 -3.56
N GLU A 32 34.79 36.43 -3.43
CA GLU A 32 35.98 35.81 -2.84
C GLU A 32 36.18 36.30 -1.40
N ILE A 33 36.36 35.38 -0.44
CA ILE A 33 36.61 35.71 0.97
C ILE A 33 38.09 35.48 1.28
N ASP A 34 38.89 36.52 1.14
CA ASP A 34 40.35 36.51 1.33
C ASP A 34 40.82 37.17 2.64
N SER A 35 39.91 37.84 3.35
CA SER A 35 40.22 38.62 4.54
C SER A 35 39.09 38.56 5.59
N PRO A 36 39.41 38.78 6.89
CA PRO A 36 38.42 38.83 7.95
C PRO A 36 37.33 39.91 7.74
N GLU A 37 37.70 41.04 7.15
CA GLU A 37 36.79 42.13 6.82
C GLU A 37 35.79 41.71 5.73
N VAL A 38 36.27 41.05 4.67
CA VAL A 38 35.42 40.53 3.59
C VAL A 38 34.52 39.38 4.10
N ARG A 39 35.00 38.58 5.06
CA ARG A 39 34.17 37.58 5.73
C ARG A 39 33.00 38.23 6.51
N ALA A 40 33.22 39.33 7.20
CA ALA A 40 32.16 40.03 7.92
C ALA A 40 31.08 40.57 6.97
N ILE A 41 31.49 41.09 5.80
CA ILE A 41 30.56 41.52 4.74
C ILE A 41 29.76 40.32 4.20
N ALA A 42 30.43 39.20 3.94
CA ALA A 42 29.77 37.96 3.49
C ALA A 42 28.72 37.45 4.50
N ASP A 43 29.00 37.55 5.80
CA ASP A 43 28.06 37.16 6.85
C ASP A 43 26.80 38.07 6.84
N GLU A 44 26.97 39.38 6.61
CA GLU A 44 25.85 40.32 6.46
C GLU A 44 25.01 40.04 5.21
N ASP A 45 25.65 39.83 4.06
CA ASP A 45 24.96 39.55 2.80
C ASP A 45 24.24 38.18 2.85
N LEU A 46 24.85 37.17 3.48
CA LEU A 46 24.19 35.89 3.75
C LEU A 46 22.93 36.09 4.63
N ALA A 47 22.97 36.98 5.61
CA ALA A 47 21.80 37.29 6.43
C ALA A 47 20.70 38.00 5.62
N ARG A 48 21.06 38.93 4.73
CA ARG A 48 20.12 39.61 3.81
C ARG A 48 19.45 38.61 2.86
N LEU A 49 20.23 37.72 2.25
CA LEU A 49 19.74 36.69 1.33
C LEU A 49 18.74 35.76 2.03
N LYS A 50 19.06 35.31 3.26
CA LYS A 50 18.14 34.50 4.07
C LYS A 50 16.85 35.24 4.43
N LYS A 51 16.92 36.54 4.74
CA LYS A 51 15.74 37.37 5.01
C LYS A 51 14.85 37.51 3.77
N GLN A 52 15.43 37.76 2.60
CA GLN A 52 14.71 37.84 1.34
C GLN A 52 14.03 36.50 0.99
N ARG A 53 14.74 35.38 1.16
CA ARG A 53 14.17 34.04 0.99
C ARG A 53 12.97 33.82 1.92
N SER A 54 13.08 34.19 3.20
CA SER A 54 11.95 34.06 4.14
C SER A 54 10.75 34.87 3.68
N ARG A 55 10.95 36.13 3.28
CA ARG A 55 9.88 37.01 2.79
C ARG A 55 9.14 36.42 1.58
N LEU A 56 9.87 35.82 0.63
CA LEU A 56 9.27 35.16 -0.53
C LEU A 56 8.47 33.91 -0.12
N GLU A 57 8.98 33.12 0.83
CA GLU A 57 8.27 31.96 1.37
C GLU A 57 7.02 32.36 2.15
N ASP A 58 7.06 33.47 2.88
CA ASP A 58 5.91 33.98 3.61
C ASP A 58 4.81 34.46 2.65
N LYS A 59 5.16 35.22 1.60
CA LYS A 59 4.23 35.58 0.51
C LYS A 59 3.63 34.34 -0.16
N ARG A 60 4.46 33.33 -0.45
CA ARG A 60 4.00 32.06 -1.03
C ARG A 60 2.98 31.39 -0.12
N LYS A 61 3.23 31.34 1.19
CA LYS A 61 2.29 30.78 2.18
C LYS A 61 1.00 31.58 2.25
N GLU A 62 1.07 32.91 2.27
CA GLU A 62 -0.10 33.80 2.28
C GLU A 62 -1.00 33.55 1.06
N LEU A 63 -0.42 33.46 -0.14
CA LEU A 63 -1.16 33.15 -1.36
C LEU A 63 -1.75 31.74 -1.35
N LYS A 64 -1.02 30.77 -0.79
CA LYS A 64 -1.44 29.35 -0.77
C LYS A 64 -2.47 29.04 0.32
N SER A 65 -2.43 29.75 1.46
CA SER A 65 -3.28 29.48 2.62
C SER A 65 -4.78 29.43 2.29
N PRO A 66 -5.38 30.46 1.63
CA PRO A 66 -6.81 30.43 1.34
C PRO A 66 -7.21 29.30 0.39
N ILE A 67 -6.31 28.88 -0.51
CA ILE A 67 -6.54 27.76 -1.43
C ILE A 67 -6.54 26.43 -0.65
N ILE A 68 -5.58 26.23 0.25
CA ILE A 68 -5.53 25.05 1.13
C ILE A 68 -6.78 25.00 2.01
N GLU A 69 -7.17 26.12 2.59
CA GLU A 69 -8.36 26.21 3.45
C GLU A 69 -9.66 25.98 2.68
N ALA A 70 -9.76 26.48 1.45
CA ALA A 70 -10.88 26.18 0.57
C ALA A 70 -10.94 24.69 0.23
N GLY A 71 -9.81 24.08 -0.17
CA GLY A 71 -9.72 22.65 -0.42
C GLY A 71 -10.14 21.82 0.79
N ARG A 72 -9.61 22.15 1.99
CA ARG A 72 -9.98 21.48 3.24
C ARG A 72 -11.48 21.57 3.52
N ARG A 73 -12.10 22.73 3.32
CA ARG A 73 -13.56 22.90 3.52
C ARG A 73 -14.38 22.03 2.57
N VAL A 74 -13.95 21.93 1.31
CA VAL A 74 -14.59 21.03 0.34
C VAL A 74 -14.45 19.58 0.78
N ASP A 75 -13.24 19.15 1.15
CA ASP A 75 -12.99 17.80 1.64
C ASP A 75 -13.83 17.49 2.89
N GLU A 76 -13.89 18.40 3.86
CA GLU A 76 -14.69 18.26 5.08
C GLU A 76 -16.19 18.18 4.80
N MET A 77 -16.69 18.92 3.80
CA MET A 77 -18.10 18.85 3.38
C MET A 77 -18.44 17.49 2.78
N PHE A 78 -17.55 16.91 1.96
CA PHE A 78 -17.79 15.64 1.29
C PHE A 78 -17.42 14.42 2.13
N ARG A 79 -16.51 14.55 3.09
CA ARG A 79 -15.99 13.42 3.89
C ARG A 79 -17.11 12.61 4.57
N PRO A 80 -18.09 13.20 5.28
CA PRO A 80 -19.16 12.41 5.90
C PRO A 80 -20.00 11.62 4.89
N MET A 81 -20.23 12.17 3.70
CA MET A 81 -21.00 11.49 2.65
C MET A 81 -20.23 10.32 2.04
N ILE A 82 -18.95 10.55 1.74
CA ILE A 82 -18.05 9.50 1.24
C ILE A 82 -17.91 8.39 2.30
N ASP A 83 -17.68 8.74 3.57
CA ASP A 83 -17.57 7.79 4.66
C ASP A 83 -18.85 6.91 4.81
N LEU A 84 -20.04 7.50 4.62
CA LEU A 84 -21.31 6.75 4.64
C LEU A 84 -21.41 5.78 3.46
N LEU A 85 -21.03 6.21 2.26
CA LEU A 85 -21.03 5.37 1.07
C LEU A 85 -20.00 4.23 1.18
N ASP A 86 -18.82 4.51 1.72
CA ASP A 86 -17.80 3.50 1.98
C ASP A 86 -18.28 2.45 2.99
N ARG A 87 -18.93 2.89 4.07
CA ARG A 87 -19.55 1.97 5.05
C ARG A 87 -20.66 1.14 4.42
N ALA A 88 -21.54 1.75 3.62
CA ALA A 88 -22.59 1.03 2.92
C ALA A 88 -22.02 0.00 1.94
N GLY A 89 -20.98 0.37 1.20
CA GLY A 89 -20.24 -0.52 0.31
C GLY A 89 -19.61 -1.69 1.06
N ALA A 90 -18.98 -1.45 2.22
CA ALA A 90 -18.42 -2.50 3.06
C ALA A 90 -19.49 -3.47 3.60
N ILE A 91 -20.65 -2.94 4.02
CA ILE A 91 -21.78 -3.77 4.48
C ILE A 91 -22.30 -4.65 3.35
N LEU A 92 -22.56 -4.08 2.17
CA LEU A 92 -23.04 -4.83 1.02
C LEU A 92 -22.01 -5.86 0.55
N GLY A 93 -20.73 -5.48 0.47
CA GLY A 93 -19.63 -6.39 0.13
C GLY A 93 -19.56 -7.57 1.10
N GLY A 94 -19.66 -7.33 2.41
CA GLY A 94 -19.70 -8.38 3.43
C GLY A 94 -20.88 -9.33 3.25
N LYS A 95 -22.08 -8.81 2.95
CA LYS A 95 -23.28 -9.63 2.67
C LYS A 95 -23.11 -10.49 1.43
N ILE A 96 -22.57 -9.94 0.34
CA ILE A 96 -22.27 -10.68 -0.89
C ILE A 96 -21.26 -11.80 -0.64
N ILE A 97 -20.19 -11.52 0.11
CA ILE A 97 -19.19 -12.53 0.46
C ILE A 97 -19.80 -13.66 1.30
N THR A 98 -20.67 -13.32 2.25
CA THR A 98 -21.35 -14.30 3.12
C THR A 98 -22.27 -15.19 2.29
N PHE A 99 -23.12 -14.60 1.45
CA PHE A 99 -23.99 -15.34 0.55
C PHE A 99 -23.21 -16.27 -0.39
N ASP A 100 -22.11 -15.80 -0.98
CA ASP A 100 -21.26 -16.65 -1.83
C ASP A 100 -20.66 -17.85 -1.08
N ARG A 101 -20.28 -17.65 0.20
CA ARG A 101 -19.76 -18.74 1.05
C ARG A 101 -20.84 -19.76 1.35
N GLU A 102 -22.05 -19.30 1.68
CA GLU A 102 -23.21 -20.17 1.91
C GLU A 102 -23.57 -20.96 0.65
N LEU A 103 -23.62 -20.30 -0.51
CA LEU A 103 -23.89 -20.95 -1.78
C LEU A 103 -22.82 -21.98 -2.14
N ALA A 104 -21.54 -21.67 -1.89
CA ALA A 104 -20.45 -22.63 -2.06
C ALA A 104 -20.56 -23.82 -1.10
N ALA A 105 -20.96 -23.60 0.16
CA ALA A 105 -21.16 -24.66 1.14
C ALA A 105 -22.32 -25.59 0.76
N ILE A 106 -23.45 -25.03 0.32
CA ILE A 106 -24.61 -25.80 -0.17
C ILE A 106 -24.19 -26.65 -1.37
N ARG A 107 -23.50 -26.07 -2.35
CA ARG A 107 -23.00 -26.82 -3.50
C ARG A 107 -22.03 -27.92 -3.10
N ALA A 108 -21.09 -27.64 -2.20
CA ALA A 108 -20.16 -28.66 -1.71
C ALA A 108 -20.90 -29.82 -1.04
N LYS A 109 -21.99 -29.55 -0.30
CA LYS A 109 -22.85 -30.58 0.29
C LYS A 109 -23.57 -31.39 -0.78
N GLN A 110 -24.20 -30.74 -1.77
CA GLN A 110 -24.89 -31.44 -2.86
C GLN A 110 -23.93 -32.29 -3.70
N VAL A 111 -22.71 -31.80 -3.96
CA VAL A 111 -21.66 -32.58 -4.65
C VAL A 111 -21.29 -33.81 -3.83
N ARG A 112 -21.10 -33.68 -2.52
CA ARG A 112 -20.80 -34.82 -1.63
C ARG A 112 -21.94 -35.84 -1.60
N GLU A 113 -23.19 -35.39 -1.52
CA GLU A 113 -24.37 -36.27 -1.53
C GLU A 113 -24.51 -37.00 -2.87
N ALA A 114 -24.32 -36.31 -3.99
CA ALA A 114 -24.34 -36.89 -5.32
C ALA A 114 -23.20 -37.91 -5.53
N GLN A 115 -22.01 -37.60 -5.02
CA GLN A 115 -20.86 -38.52 -5.03
C GLN A 115 -21.14 -39.77 -4.19
N ALA A 116 -21.64 -39.60 -2.96
CA ALA A 116 -21.98 -40.72 -2.07
C ALA A 116 -23.08 -41.61 -2.66
N ALA A 117 -24.11 -41.02 -3.31
CA ALA A 117 -25.16 -41.77 -3.99
C ALA A 117 -24.62 -42.56 -5.19
N ALA A 118 -23.75 -41.95 -6.01
CA ALA A 118 -23.10 -42.63 -7.13
C ALA A 118 -22.16 -43.76 -6.66
N GLU A 119 -21.43 -43.57 -5.56
CA GLU A 119 -20.60 -44.62 -4.94
C GLU A 119 -21.45 -45.77 -4.38
N ALA A 120 -22.56 -45.46 -3.70
CA ALA A 120 -23.48 -46.48 -3.20
C ALA A 120 -24.09 -47.30 -4.34
N GLN A 121 -24.52 -46.65 -5.43
CA GLN A 121 -25.02 -47.35 -6.63
C GLN A 121 -23.94 -48.22 -7.28
N ARG A 122 -22.71 -47.71 -7.41
CA ARG A 122 -21.58 -48.50 -7.91
C ARG A 122 -21.30 -49.73 -7.06
N LYS A 123 -21.33 -49.58 -5.74
CA LYS A 123 -21.13 -50.68 -4.81
C LYS A 123 -22.25 -51.74 -4.93
N GLN A 124 -23.51 -51.32 -5.01
CA GLN A 124 -24.64 -52.24 -5.19
C GLN A 124 -24.53 -53.03 -6.51
N LEU A 125 -24.20 -52.36 -7.61
CA LEU A 125 -24.01 -53.04 -8.90
C LEU A 125 -22.79 -53.98 -8.87
N ALA A 126 -21.70 -53.59 -8.23
CA ALA A 126 -20.53 -54.46 -8.05
C ALA A 126 -20.88 -55.72 -7.24
N GLU A 127 -21.57 -55.58 -6.10
CA GLU A 127 -22.05 -56.71 -5.29
C GLU A 127 -23.03 -57.60 -6.07
N GLN A 128 -23.90 -57.01 -6.89
CA GLN A 128 -24.84 -57.76 -7.73
C GLN A 128 -24.11 -58.54 -8.83
N ALA A 129 -23.08 -57.95 -9.45
CA ALA A 129 -22.26 -58.65 -10.42
C ALA A 129 -21.51 -59.83 -9.79
N GLU A 130 -20.92 -59.66 -8.59
CA GLU A 130 -20.24 -60.75 -7.87
C GLU A 130 -21.19 -61.92 -7.57
N ARG A 131 -22.44 -61.63 -7.17
CA ARG A 131 -23.46 -62.68 -6.95
C ARG A 131 -23.83 -63.41 -8.24
N LEU A 132 -23.93 -62.70 -9.37
CA LEU A 132 -24.24 -63.29 -10.67
C LEU A 132 -23.08 -64.16 -11.20
N GLU A 133 -21.83 -63.77 -10.96
CA GLU A 133 -20.66 -64.61 -11.26
C GLU A 133 -20.67 -65.88 -10.42
N ALA A 134 -20.93 -65.77 -9.11
CA ALA A 134 -21.01 -66.91 -8.21
C ALA A 134 -22.15 -67.89 -8.58
N ALA A 135 -23.23 -67.39 -9.19
CA ALA A 135 -24.35 -68.17 -9.70
C ALA A 135 -24.11 -68.77 -11.11
N GLY A 136 -22.95 -68.53 -11.73
CA GLY A 136 -22.59 -69.04 -13.06
C GLY A 136 -23.15 -68.25 -14.24
N ALA A 137 -23.78 -67.09 -14.01
CA ALA A 137 -24.36 -66.24 -15.04
C ALA A 137 -23.34 -65.19 -15.53
N VAL A 138 -22.26 -65.66 -16.17
CA VAL A 138 -21.07 -64.85 -16.52
C VAL A 138 -21.39 -63.66 -17.43
N GLU A 139 -22.22 -63.82 -18.47
CA GLU A 139 -22.61 -62.71 -19.35
C GLU A 139 -23.46 -61.65 -18.62
N ALA A 140 -24.35 -62.10 -17.73
CA ALA A 140 -25.17 -61.21 -16.92
C ALA A 140 -24.30 -60.42 -15.91
N ALA A 141 -23.27 -61.04 -15.35
CA ALA A 141 -22.33 -60.33 -14.48
C ALA A 141 -21.47 -59.31 -15.22
N ALA A 142 -21.00 -59.62 -16.43
CA ALA A 142 -20.21 -58.71 -17.25
C ALA A 142 -20.99 -57.43 -17.57
N SER A 143 -22.27 -57.56 -17.96
CA SER A 143 -23.13 -56.39 -18.23
C SER A 143 -23.38 -55.52 -17.00
N VAL A 144 -23.52 -56.12 -15.81
CA VAL A 144 -23.68 -55.36 -14.55
C VAL A 144 -22.37 -54.68 -14.12
N LYS A 145 -21.20 -55.30 -14.34
CA LYS A 145 -19.89 -54.65 -14.11
C LYS A 145 -19.69 -53.45 -15.02
N GLU A 146 -20.05 -53.59 -16.30
CA GLU A 146 -19.98 -52.49 -17.26
C GLU A 146 -20.92 -51.35 -16.85
N ALA A 147 -22.16 -51.67 -16.45
CA ALA A 147 -23.10 -50.69 -15.90
C ALA A 147 -22.54 -49.96 -14.66
N ALA A 148 -21.88 -50.68 -13.75
CA ALA A 148 -21.23 -50.07 -12.57
C ALA A 148 -20.12 -49.08 -12.96
N SER A 149 -19.34 -49.38 -14.00
CA SER A 149 -18.26 -48.50 -14.47
C SER A 149 -18.78 -47.18 -15.08
N LEU A 150 -20.01 -47.18 -15.61
CA LEU A 150 -20.64 -46.02 -16.24
C LEU A 150 -21.36 -45.09 -15.24
N VAL A 151 -21.59 -45.54 -14.00
CA VAL A 151 -22.20 -44.70 -12.97
C VAL A 151 -21.22 -43.60 -12.55
N SER A 152 -21.59 -42.36 -12.81
CA SER A 152 -20.86 -41.15 -12.40
C SER A 152 -21.79 -40.17 -11.71
N ALA A 153 -21.23 -39.32 -10.85
CA ALA A 153 -22.00 -38.31 -10.14
C ALA A 153 -22.45 -37.20 -11.10
N PRO A 154 -23.70 -36.72 -11.01
CA PRO A 154 -24.18 -35.63 -11.85
C PRO A 154 -23.43 -34.31 -11.56
N VAL A 155 -23.14 -33.55 -12.62
CA VAL A 155 -22.52 -32.22 -12.52
C VAL A 155 -23.60 -31.20 -12.14
N ILE A 156 -23.44 -30.56 -10.98
CA ILE A 156 -24.38 -29.54 -10.49
C ILE A 156 -24.04 -28.18 -11.14
N PRO A 157 -24.93 -27.59 -11.96
CA PRO A 157 -24.67 -26.32 -12.66
C PRO A 157 -24.53 -25.12 -11.72
N LEU A 158 -23.73 -24.14 -12.12
CA LEU A 158 -23.64 -22.84 -11.45
C LEU A 158 -24.80 -21.94 -11.94
N GLU A 159 -25.63 -21.47 -11.01
CA GLU A 159 -26.85 -20.70 -11.33
C GLU A 159 -26.62 -19.28 -11.84
N VAL A 160 -25.43 -18.69 -11.58
CA VAL A 160 -24.99 -17.41 -12.16
C VAL A 160 -23.52 -17.54 -12.48
N GLN A 161 -23.12 -17.20 -13.71
CA GLN A 161 -21.70 -17.25 -14.08
C GLN A 161 -20.94 -16.08 -13.46
N ALA A 162 -19.70 -16.32 -13.04
CA ALA A 162 -18.88 -15.26 -12.43
C ALA A 162 -18.66 -14.06 -13.38
N SER A 163 -18.64 -14.31 -14.70
CA SER A 163 -18.53 -13.29 -15.76
C SER A 163 -19.74 -12.37 -15.87
N GLU A 164 -20.90 -12.79 -15.37
CA GLU A 164 -22.13 -11.99 -15.41
C GLU A 164 -22.23 -11.03 -14.20
N ARG A 165 -21.31 -11.14 -13.24
CA ARG A 165 -21.28 -10.30 -12.04
C ARG A 165 -20.45 -9.05 -12.28
N SER A 166 -20.93 -7.92 -11.75
CA SER A 166 -20.21 -6.64 -11.76
C SER A 166 -19.09 -6.54 -10.71
N THR A 167 -18.85 -7.59 -9.93
CA THR A 167 -17.88 -7.61 -8.82
C THR A 167 -16.89 -8.75 -8.99
N THR A 168 -15.61 -8.48 -8.69
CA THR A 168 -14.53 -9.47 -8.69
C THR A 168 -13.94 -9.60 -7.29
N LYS A 169 -13.62 -10.83 -6.87
CA LYS A 169 -12.92 -11.08 -5.59
C LYS A 169 -11.41 -10.93 -5.78
N ARG A 170 -10.78 -10.14 -4.90
CA ARG A 170 -9.32 -10.07 -4.74
C ARG A 170 -8.95 -10.54 -3.35
N VAL A 171 -7.95 -11.42 -3.25
CA VAL A 171 -7.35 -11.82 -1.98
C VAL A 171 -5.99 -11.13 -1.90
N THR A 172 -5.84 -10.26 -0.90
CA THR A 172 -4.55 -9.62 -0.57
C THR A 172 -3.93 -10.39 0.58
N TRP A 173 -2.67 -10.79 0.42
CA TRP A 173 -1.90 -11.46 1.46
C TRP A 173 -0.97 -10.45 2.13
N SER A 174 -0.92 -10.47 3.46
CA SER A 174 0.01 -9.67 4.27
C SER A 174 0.81 -10.57 5.19
N ALA A 175 2.08 -10.21 5.43
CA ALA A 175 2.92 -10.90 6.41
C ALA A 175 2.88 -10.18 7.75
N GLU A 176 2.75 -10.94 8.83
CA GLU A 176 2.89 -10.46 10.21
C GLU A 176 4.17 -11.07 10.81
N VAL A 177 5.01 -10.23 11.42
CA VAL A 177 6.23 -10.69 12.10
C VAL A 177 5.87 -11.05 13.54
N THR A 178 5.80 -12.34 13.84
CA THR A 178 5.46 -12.85 15.17
C THR A 178 6.64 -12.82 16.15
N ASP A 179 7.86 -13.07 15.65
CA ASP A 179 9.10 -13.00 16.44
C ASP A 179 10.22 -12.34 15.62
N VAL A 180 10.60 -11.14 16.05
CA VAL A 180 11.65 -10.32 15.42
C VAL A 180 13.03 -10.98 15.56
N MET A 181 13.32 -11.66 16.67
CA MET A 181 14.62 -12.28 16.91
C MET A 181 14.78 -13.53 16.05
N ALA A 182 13.72 -14.31 15.86
CA ALA A 182 13.71 -15.43 14.92
C ALA A 182 13.95 -14.96 13.48
N LEU A 183 13.33 -13.84 13.07
CA LEU A 183 13.55 -13.23 11.76
C LEU A 183 15.00 -12.80 11.57
N VAL A 184 15.60 -12.11 12.56
CA VAL A 184 17.01 -11.69 12.50
C VAL A 184 17.95 -12.89 12.36
N ARG A 185 17.69 -13.98 13.11
CA ARG A 185 18.47 -15.22 12.97
C ARG A 185 18.32 -15.86 11.60
N ALA A 186 17.11 -15.88 11.03
CA ALA A 186 16.87 -16.41 9.69
C ALA A 186 17.58 -15.60 8.60
N VAL A 187 17.62 -14.27 8.75
CA VAL A 187 18.40 -13.38 7.85
C VAL A 187 19.90 -13.63 8.03
N ALA A 188 20.40 -13.73 9.27
CA ALA A 188 21.81 -14.02 9.54
C ALA A 188 22.24 -15.41 9.02
N ALA A 189 21.32 -16.38 9.01
CA ALA A 189 21.53 -17.71 8.43
C ALA A 189 21.40 -17.77 6.89
N GLY A 190 21.07 -16.64 6.23
CA GLY A 190 20.93 -16.55 4.77
C GLY A 190 19.64 -17.16 4.21
N GLN A 191 18.67 -17.51 5.06
CA GLN A 191 17.37 -18.06 4.63
C GLN A 191 16.41 -16.98 4.13
N VAL A 192 16.61 -15.74 4.59
CA VAL A 192 15.79 -14.57 4.24
C VAL A 192 16.73 -13.47 3.74
N PRO A 193 16.39 -12.75 2.66
CA PRO A 193 17.21 -11.65 2.15
C PRO A 193 17.31 -10.51 3.17
N LEU A 194 18.43 -9.78 3.15
CA LEU A 194 18.68 -8.64 4.05
C LEU A 194 17.62 -7.53 3.90
N GLU A 195 16.98 -7.43 2.74
CA GLU A 195 15.88 -6.50 2.45
C GLU A 195 14.69 -6.64 3.42
N ALA A 196 14.53 -7.80 4.06
CA ALA A 196 13.51 -8.00 5.09
C ALA A 196 13.76 -7.19 6.37
N LEU A 197 14.96 -6.62 6.54
CA LEU A 197 15.33 -5.77 7.67
C LEU A 197 15.63 -4.34 7.20
N SER A 198 14.97 -3.37 7.83
CA SER A 198 15.24 -1.96 7.62
C SER A 198 15.94 -1.36 8.84
N PRO A 199 17.13 -0.73 8.69
CA PRO A 199 17.79 -0.04 9.78
C PRO A 199 16.95 1.12 10.34
N ASN A 200 16.84 1.22 11.66
CA ASN A 200 16.17 2.35 12.30
C ASN A 200 17.05 3.60 12.29
N MET A 201 16.98 4.37 11.21
CA MET A 201 17.79 5.58 11.03
C MET A 201 17.53 6.66 12.09
N THR A 202 16.34 6.73 12.67
CA THR A 202 16.04 7.69 13.75
C THR A 202 16.88 7.41 14.99
N TYR A 203 16.93 6.14 15.40
CA TYR A 203 17.77 5.69 16.51
C TYR A 203 19.26 5.90 16.20
N LEU A 204 19.71 5.48 15.02
CA LEU A 204 21.12 5.56 14.63
C LEU A 204 21.61 7.02 14.53
N ASN A 205 20.82 7.91 13.91
CA ASN A 205 21.15 9.34 13.84
C ASN A 205 21.13 10.00 15.23
N GLY A 206 20.25 9.56 16.13
CA GLY A 206 20.25 10.00 17.52
C GLY A 206 21.57 9.66 18.23
N ARG A 207 22.02 8.41 18.11
CA ARG A 207 23.31 7.96 18.66
C ARG A 207 24.50 8.68 18.01
N ALA A 208 24.47 8.88 16.69
CA ALA A 208 25.51 9.60 15.96
C ALA A 208 25.65 11.07 16.39
N ARG A 209 24.55 11.75 16.76
CA ARG A 209 24.62 13.13 17.28
C ARG A 209 25.26 13.23 18.66
N LEU A 210 25.03 12.22 19.51
CA LEU A 210 25.55 12.18 20.88
C LEU A 210 27.02 11.80 20.90
N GLU A 211 27.38 10.74 20.18
CA GLU A 211 28.72 10.14 20.24
C GLU A 211 29.65 10.66 19.14
N LYS A 212 29.10 11.26 18.08
CA LYS A 212 29.86 11.80 16.94
C LYS A 212 30.87 10.76 16.45
N GLU A 213 32.15 11.15 16.33
CA GLU A 213 33.26 10.29 15.89
C GLU A 213 33.51 9.08 16.80
N ALA A 214 32.99 9.08 18.03
CA ALA A 214 33.13 7.99 18.99
C ALA A 214 32.03 6.93 18.91
N LEU A 215 31.11 7.00 17.93
CA LEU A 215 30.04 6.01 17.76
C LEU A 215 30.62 4.60 17.47
N LYS A 216 30.45 3.67 18.43
CA LYS A 216 30.90 2.27 18.31
C LYS A 216 29.71 1.34 18.09
N ILE A 217 29.24 1.25 16.86
CA ILE A 217 28.24 0.27 16.43
C ILE A 217 28.79 -0.40 15.17
N ASP A 218 29.00 -1.71 15.22
CA ASP A 218 29.53 -2.46 14.08
C ASP A 218 28.62 -2.29 12.85
N GLY A 219 29.23 -1.90 11.73
CA GLY A 219 28.51 -1.62 10.48
C GLY A 219 27.89 -0.22 10.37
N VAL A 220 28.04 0.66 11.36
CA VAL A 220 27.50 2.04 11.32
C VAL A 220 28.62 3.07 11.54
N LYS A 221 28.69 4.08 10.67
CA LYS A 221 29.64 5.21 10.77
C LYS A 221 28.89 6.53 10.88
N SER A 222 29.33 7.42 11.79
CA SER A 222 28.83 8.79 11.87
C SER A 222 29.39 9.66 10.73
N VAL A 223 28.54 10.41 10.04
CA VAL A 223 28.95 11.38 9.02
C VAL A 223 28.56 12.78 9.49
N GLY A 224 29.54 13.68 9.65
CA GLY A 224 29.33 15.08 9.96
C GLY A 224 29.27 15.91 8.68
N THR A 225 28.27 16.78 8.57
CA THR A 225 28.17 17.77 7.48
C THR A 225 28.14 19.15 8.10
N GLU A 226 29.14 19.97 7.79
CA GLU A 226 29.20 21.36 8.26
C GLU A 226 28.24 22.22 7.43
N SER A 227 27.42 23.03 8.11
CA SER A 227 26.51 23.96 7.45
C SER A 227 26.44 25.26 8.23
N LEU A 228 26.50 26.40 7.53
CA LEU A 228 26.47 27.72 8.15
C LEU A 228 25.03 28.22 8.29
N THR A 229 24.58 28.35 9.54
CA THR A 229 23.29 28.96 9.88
C THR A 229 23.51 30.38 10.37
N SER A 230 22.70 31.33 9.90
CA SER A 230 22.79 32.73 10.35
C SER A 230 22.07 32.86 11.69
N LYS A 231 22.66 33.60 12.63
CA LYS A 231 22.00 33.90 13.91
C LYS A 231 20.79 34.81 13.67
N ARG A 232 19.67 34.56 14.35
CA ARG A 232 18.50 35.44 14.33
C ARG A 232 18.91 36.77 14.97
N ALA A 233 18.78 37.89 14.26
CA ALA A 233 18.96 39.20 14.85
C ALA A 233 17.93 39.37 15.99
N VAL A 234 18.41 39.64 17.19
CA VAL A 234 17.56 40.05 18.32
C VAL A 234 17.15 41.49 18.01
N ALA A 235 15.85 41.72 17.85
CA ALA A 235 15.27 43.04 17.68
C ALA A 235 15.37 43.86 18.98
#